data_AF-A0A0N4UML0-F1
#
_entry.id   AF-A0A0N4UML0-F1
#
_cell.length_a   1.000
_cell.length_b   1.000
_cell.length_c   1.000
_cell.angle_alpha   90.00
_cell.angle_beta   90.00
_cell.angle_gamma   90.00
#
_symmetry.space_group_name_H-M   'P 1'
#
loop_
_entity.id
_entity.type
_entity.pdbx_description
1 polymer ?
#
loop_
_entity_poly.entity_id
_entity_poly.type
_entity_poly.pdbx_seq_one_letter_code
_entity_poly.pdbx_strand_id
1 'polypeptide(L)'
;VQNVIEIQIKKPFIGIGPVAWFISTELVNTSASSRVLSLSISAQYFTCFLCPVIYSPLEELTGAFSFLLFIIPLSLSSIYFYKCLPETRKIPATENRAFLEGVHYPCAKQLNNI
;
A
#
# COMPACT_ATOMS: atom_id res chain seq x y z
N VAL A 1 -9.13 -14.74 -6.66
CA VAL A 1 -8.91 -14.20 -5.30
C VAL A 1 -8.81 -15.32 -4.27
N GLN A 2 -9.87 -16.13 -4.10
CA GLN A 2 -9.88 -17.29 -3.17
C GLN A 2 -8.63 -18.18 -3.29
N ASN A 3 -8.33 -18.69 -4.50
CA ASN A 3 -7.19 -19.59 -4.73
C ASN A 3 -5.83 -18.95 -4.40
N VAL A 4 -5.70 -17.62 -4.55
CA VAL A 4 -4.45 -16.92 -4.23
C VAL A 4 -4.29 -16.83 -2.72
N ILE A 5 -5.35 -16.45 -1.99
CA ILE A 5 -5.37 -16.36 -0.52
C ILE A 5 -5.06 -17.75 0.10
N GLU A 6 -5.65 -18.82 -0.43
CA GLU A 6 -5.37 -20.19 0.03
C GLU A 6 -3.88 -20.56 -0.13
N ILE A 7 -3.25 -20.17 -1.24
CA ILE A 7 -1.81 -20.39 -1.46
C ILE A 7 -0.97 -19.59 -0.46
N GLN A 8 -1.38 -18.38 -0.11
CA GLN A 8 -0.66 -17.53 0.87
C GLN A 8 -0.62 -18.16 2.26
N ILE A 9 -1.73 -18.77 2.70
CA ILE A 9 -1.80 -19.46 4.01
C ILE A 9 -0.91 -20.71 4.01
N LYS A 10 -0.80 -21.38 2.86
CA LYS A 10 -0.05 -22.65 2.76
C LYS A 10 1.48 -22.47 2.79
N LYS A 11 2.01 -21.26 2.52
CA LYS A 11 3.46 -20.96 2.57
C LYS A 11 3.71 -19.55 3.12
N PRO A 12 4.24 -19.38 4.35
CA PRO A 12 4.34 -18.07 5.00
C PRO A 12 5.19 -17.05 4.23
N PHE A 13 6.25 -17.49 3.54
CA PHE A 13 7.15 -16.61 2.79
C PHE A 13 6.65 -16.23 1.41
N ILE A 14 5.78 -17.02 0.78
CA ILE A 14 5.14 -16.63 -0.48
C ILE A 14 4.00 -15.62 -0.27
N GLY A 15 3.57 -15.50 1.00
CA GLY A 15 2.40 -14.80 1.53
C GLY A 15 2.45 -13.27 1.50
N ILE A 16 3.59 -12.70 1.88
CA ILE A 16 3.64 -11.30 2.31
C ILE A 16 3.48 -10.31 1.15
N GLY A 17 4.02 -10.65 -0.03
CA GLY A 17 3.95 -9.79 -1.21
C GLY A 17 2.51 -9.61 -1.71
N PRO A 18 1.78 -10.70 -2.02
CA PRO A 18 0.40 -10.60 -2.51
C PRO A 18 -0.58 -9.98 -1.52
N VAL A 19 -0.39 -10.14 -0.20
CA VAL A 19 -1.26 -9.51 0.81
C VAL A 19 -1.19 -7.98 0.75
N ALA A 20 -0.01 -7.40 0.54
CA ALA A 20 0.16 -5.95 0.42
C ALA A 20 -0.50 -5.37 -0.84
N TRP A 21 -0.61 -6.15 -1.91
CA TRP A 21 -1.38 -5.75 -3.09
C TRP A 21 -2.87 -5.96 -2.90
N PHE A 22 -3.25 -7.00 -2.16
CA PHE A 22 -4.65 -7.33 -1.91
C PHE A 22 -5.36 -6.28 -1.07
N ILE A 23 -4.70 -5.73 -0.05
CA ILE A 23 -5.28 -4.65 0.76
C ILE A 23 -5.65 -3.44 -0.10
N SER A 24 -4.83 -3.08 -1.10
CA SER A 24 -5.12 -1.98 -2.02
C SER A 24 -6.37 -2.22 -2.87
N THR A 25 -6.65 -3.49 -3.20
CA THR A 25 -7.83 -3.86 -4.00
C THR A 25 -9.12 -3.97 -3.20
N GLU A 26 -9.04 -4.30 -1.91
CA GLU A 26 -10.19 -4.36 -1.00
C GLU A 26 -10.60 -2.96 -0.51
N LEU A 27 -9.63 -2.05 -0.39
CA LEU A 27 -9.88 -0.66 -0.01
C LEU A 27 -10.57 0.16 -1.11
N VAL A 28 -10.63 -0.36 -2.35
CA VAL A 28 -11.22 0.36 -3.48
C VAL A 28 -12.38 -0.41 -4.08
N ASN A 29 -13.36 0.32 -4.62
CA ASN A 29 -14.50 -0.26 -5.30
C ASN A 29 -14.05 -1.18 -6.46
N THR A 30 -14.73 -2.31 -6.63
CA THR A 30 -14.41 -3.34 -7.64
C THR A 30 -14.26 -2.78 -9.07
N SER A 31 -15.01 -1.74 -9.42
CA SER A 31 -14.93 -1.04 -10.71
C SER A 31 -13.59 -0.32 -10.96
N ALA A 32 -12.92 0.14 -9.91
CA ALA A 32 -11.63 0.84 -10.00
C ALA A 32 -10.43 0.00 -9.52
N SER A 33 -10.70 -1.21 -9.00
CA SER A 33 -9.71 -2.11 -8.43
C SER A 33 -8.57 -2.46 -9.40
N SER A 34 -8.87 -2.70 -10.67
CA SER A 34 -7.85 -2.99 -11.70
C SER A 34 -6.86 -1.84 -11.92
N ARG A 35 -7.33 -0.59 -11.84
CA ARG A 35 -6.49 0.62 -11.99
C ARG A 35 -5.58 0.82 -10.79
N VAL A 36 -6.10 0.56 -9.59
CA VAL A 36 -5.30 0.65 -8.36
C VAL A 36 -4.29 -0.49 -8.30
N LEU A 37 -4.67 -1.69 -8.69
CA LEU A 37 -3.77 -2.85 -8.74
C LEU A 37 -2.61 -2.60 -9.71
N SER A 38 -2.86 -2.10 -10.92
CA SER A 38 -1.79 -1.82 -11.88
C SER A 38 -0.84 -0.72 -11.38
N LEU A 39 -1.36 0.32 -10.74
CA LEU A 39 -0.54 1.36 -10.10
C LEU A 39 0.30 0.79 -8.94
N SER A 40 -0.30 -0.04 -8.09
CA SER A 40 0.38 -0.69 -6.96
C SER A 40 1.51 -1.62 -7.45
N ILE A 41 1.25 -2.40 -8.50
CA ILE A 41 2.26 -3.28 -9.11
C ILE A 41 3.38 -2.45 -9.75
N SER A 42 3.04 -1.37 -10.46
CA SER A 42 4.02 -0.47 -11.06
C SER A 42 4.93 0.16 -9.99
N ALA A 43 4.35 0.65 -8.89
CA ALA A 43 5.12 1.20 -7.77
C ALA A 43 6.02 0.15 -7.10
N GLN A 44 5.55 -1.09 -6.97
CA GLN A 44 6.36 -2.18 -6.42
C GLN A 44 7.55 -2.52 -7.33
N TYR A 45 7.33 -2.69 -8.63
CA TYR A 45 8.43 -2.97 -9.57
C TYR A 45 9.39 -1.79 -9.69
N PHE A 46 8.87 -0.56 -9.65
CA PHE A 46 9.69 0.64 -9.62
C PHE A 46 10.60 0.66 -8.38
N THR A 47 10.06 0.30 -7.22
CA THR A 47 10.85 0.17 -6.00
C THR A 47 11.89 -0.95 -6.13
N CYS A 48 11.51 -2.11 -6.67
CA CYS A 48 12.44 -3.22 -6.93
C CYS A 48 13.54 -2.85 -7.92
N PHE A 49 13.29 -1.95 -8.86
CA PHE A 49 14.31 -1.43 -9.78
C PHE A 49 15.22 -0.41 -9.08
N LEU A 50 14.64 0.47 -8.27
CA LEU A 50 15.39 1.51 -7.57
C LEU A 50 16.30 0.95 -6.46
N CYS A 51 15.87 -0.10 -5.75
CA CYS A 51 16.64 -0.78 -4.72
C CYS A 51 18.06 -1.19 -5.17
N PRO A 52 18.26 -2.01 -6.22
CA PRO A 52 19.59 -2.43 -6.66
C PRO A 52 20.40 -1.28 -7.27
N VAL A 53 19.75 -0.33 -7.95
CA VAL A 53 20.41 0.87 -8.50
C VAL A 53 21.06 1.70 -7.39
N ILE A 54 20.38 1.83 -6.25
CA ILE A 54 20.90 2.55 -5.08
C ILE A 54 21.88 1.67 -4.28
N TYR A 55 21.58 0.38 -4.16
CA TYR A 55 22.37 -0.56 -3.35
C TYR A 55 23.77 -0.80 -3.94
N SER A 56 23.89 -0.96 -5.26
CA SER A 56 25.16 -1.25 -5.95
C SER A 56 26.28 -0.23 -5.64
N PRO A 57 26.11 1.09 -5.82
CA PRO A 57 27.17 2.07 -5.49
C PRO A 57 27.41 2.20 -3.98
N LEU A 58 26.44 1.84 -3.15
CA LEU A 58 26.53 2.04 -1.71
C LEU A 58 27.18 0.87 -0.97
N GLU A 59 27.00 -0.34 -1.48
CA GLU A 59 27.71 -1.53 -1.01
C GLU A 59 29.22 -1.31 -1.06
N GLU A 60 29.72 -0.71 -2.15
CA GLU A 60 31.15 -0.39 -2.31
C GLU A 60 31.65 0.62 -1.27
N LEU A 61 30.85 1.62 -0.92
CA LEU A 61 31.27 2.70 -0.01
C LEU A 61 31.11 2.35 1.48
N THR A 62 30.05 1.62 1.85
CA THR A 62 29.61 1.56 3.26
C THR A 62 29.28 0.15 3.78
N GLY A 63 29.32 -0.88 2.92
CA GLY A 63 29.02 -2.25 3.32
C GLY A 63 27.65 -2.40 3.98
N ALA A 64 27.63 -2.85 5.24
CA ALA A 64 26.38 -3.14 5.99
C ALA A 64 25.50 -1.91 6.28
N PHE A 65 26.04 -0.68 6.19
CA PHE A 65 25.23 0.54 6.35
C PHE A 65 24.21 0.71 5.21
N SER A 66 24.31 -0.05 4.12
CA SER A 66 23.32 -0.06 3.05
C SER A 66 21.89 -0.38 3.52
N PHE A 67 21.73 -1.13 4.61
CA PHE A 67 20.40 -1.40 5.19
C PHE A 67 19.73 -0.14 5.76
N LEU A 68 20.50 0.84 6.24
CA LEU A 68 19.94 2.10 6.73
C LEU A 68 19.26 2.86 5.60
N LEU A 69 19.65 2.70 4.34
CA LEU A 69 18.93 3.37 3.26
C LEU A 69 17.50 2.86 3.11
N PHE A 70 17.20 1.61 3.45
CA PHE A 70 15.84 1.12 3.41
C PHE A 70 14.96 1.74 4.50
N ILE A 71 15.53 2.30 5.58
CA ILE A 71 14.73 3.02 6.59
C ILE A 71 14.15 4.33 6.04
N ILE A 72 14.77 4.93 5.04
CA ILE A 72 14.35 6.20 4.45
C ILE A 72 13.00 6.06 3.73
N PRO A 73 12.83 5.19 2.71
CA PRO A 73 11.52 4.98 2.10
C PRO A 73 10.50 4.41 3.09
N LEU A 74 10.91 3.55 4.04
CA LEU A 74 10.00 3.01 5.07
C LEU A 74 9.44 4.12 5.98
N SER A 75 10.28 5.04 6.44
CA SER A 75 9.83 6.16 7.27
C SER A 75 8.95 7.14 6.49
N LEU A 76 9.28 7.42 5.22
CA LEU A 76 8.44 8.22 4.33
C LEU A 76 7.06 7.57 4.13
N SER A 77 7.01 6.27 3.86
CA SER A 77 5.75 5.53 3.74
C SER A 77 4.96 5.56 5.07
N SER A 78 5.63 5.37 6.21
CA SER A 78 4.97 5.45 7.52
C SER A 78 4.36 6.84 7.80
N ILE A 79 5.08 7.91 7.45
CA ILE A 79 4.58 9.28 7.59
C ILE A 79 3.39 9.52 6.65
N TYR A 80 3.49 9.02 5.41
CA TYR A 80 2.41 9.10 4.43
C TYR A 80 1.15 8.40 4.95
N PHE A 81 1.26 7.17 5.46
CA PHE A 81 0.13 6.46 6.07
C PHE A 81 -0.45 7.24 7.26
N TYR A 82 0.39 7.81 8.14
CA TYR A 82 -0.09 8.60 9.27
C TYR A 82 -0.86 9.87 8.88
N LYS A 83 -0.59 10.42 7.69
CA LYS A 83 -1.30 11.59 7.15
C LYS A 83 -2.53 11.20 6.33
N CYS A 84 -2.43 10.14 5.53
CA CYS A 84 -3.46 9.72 4.57
C CYS A 84 -4.55 8.84 5.22
N LEU A 85 -4.23 8.09 6.28
CA LEU A 85 -5.19 7.32 7.07
C LEU A 85 -5.43 8.04 8.41
N PRO A 86 -6.34 9.03 8.48
CA PRO A 86 -6.73 9.63 9.74
C PRO A 86 -7.48 8.65 10.66
N GLU A 87 -8.02 7.54 10.12
CA GLU A 87 -8.73 6.50 10.88
C GLU A 87 -7.88 5.90 12.01
N THR A 88 -6.56 5.81 11.84
CA THR A 88 -5.64 5.30 12.87
C THR A 88 -5.37 6.30 13.99
N ARG A 89 -5.80 7.56 13.83
CA ARG A 89 -5.79 8.50 14.95
C ARG A 89 -6.89 8.06 15.90
N LYS A 90 -6.59 8.10 17.20
CA LYS A 90 -7.51 7.81 18.32
C LYS A 90 -8.66 8.83 18.42
N ILE A 91 -9.17 9.32 17.30
CA ILE A 91 -10.40 10.08 17.21
C ILE A 91 -11.53 9.08 17.53
N PRO A 92 -12.48 9.41 18.42
CA PRO A 92 -13.56 8.48 18.77
C PRO A 92 -14.27 8.03 17.49
N ALA A 93 -14.43 6.71 17.34
CA ALA A 93 -14.96 6.07 16.13
C ALA A 93 -16.30 6.67 15.64
N THR A 94 -17.07 7.28 16.54
CA THR A 94 -18.34 7.95 16.25
C THR A 94 -18.17 9.20 15.37
N GLU A 95 -17.13 10.01 15.58
CA GLU A 95 -16.86 11.22 14.77
C GLU A 95 -16.28 10.86 13.39
N ASN A 96 -15.47 9.79 13.35
CA ASN A 96 -14.93 9.27 12.09
C ASN A 96 -16.04 8.81 11.14
N ARG A 97 -17.13 8.20 11.63
CA ARG A 97 -18.26 7.80 10.79
C ARG A 97 -18.92 8.99 10.12
N ALA A 98 -19.17 10.08 10.86
CA ALA A 98 -19.74 11.30 10.30
C ALA A 98 -18.81 11.99 9.29
N PHE A 99 -17.48 11.97 9.55
CA PHE A 99 -16.50 12.48 8.59
C PHE A 99 -16.41 11.58 7.34
N LEU A 100 -16.47 10.25 7.48
CA LEU A 100 -16.48 9.31 6.36
C LEU A 100 -17.79 9.38 5.58
N GLU A 101 -18.93 9.62 6.22
CA GLU A 101 -20.22 9.94 5.58
C GLU A 101 -20.20 11.32 4.88
N GLY A 102 -19.47 12.29 5.42
CA GLY A 102 -19.30 13.61 4.79
C GLY A 102 -18.30 13.62 3.62
N VAL A 103 -17.27 12.76 3.69
CA VAL A 103 -16.29 12.51 2.63
C VAL A 103 -16.73 11.36 1.72
N HIS A 104 -17.94 10.82 1.92
CA HIS A 104 -18.48 9.64 1.26
C HIS A 104 -18.53 9.86 -0.25
N TYR A 105 -17.42 9.46 -0.87
CA TYR A 105 -17.16 9.21 -2.27
C TYR A 105 -17.82 10.19 -3.25
N PRO A 106 -17.13 11.25 -3.71
CA PRO A 106 -17.45 11.82 -5.02
C PRO A 106 -17.55 10.71 -6.09
N CYS A 107 -16.84 9.59 -5.91
CA CYS A 107 -16.91 8.41 -6.75
C CYS A 107 -18.20 7.56 -6.62
N ALA A 108 -18.84 7.43 -5.46
CA ALA A 108 -20.10 6.69 -5.34
C ALA A 108 -21.26 7.46 -5.98
N LYS A 109 -21.20 8.80 -5.96
CA LYS A 109 -22.16 9.65 -6.67
C LYS A 109 -22.03 9.54 -8.20
N GLN A 110 -20.84 9.27 -8.72
CA GLN A 110 -20.62 9.03 -10.16
C GLN A 110 -21.29 7.72 -10.63
N LEU A 111 -21.49 6.75 -9.74
CA LEU A 111 -22.09 5.46 -10.09
C LEU A 111 -23.63 5.51 -10.23
N ASN A 112 -24.29 6.52 -9.65
CA ASN A 112 -25.75 6.72 -9.80
C ASN A 112 -26.11 7.61 -11.01
N ASN A 113 -25.11 8.03 -11.80
CA ASN A 113 -25.34 8.78 -13.04
C ASN A 113 -24.88 8.00 -14.29
N ILE A 114 -24.73 6.69 -14.15
CA ILE A 114 -24.58 5.71 -15.22
C ILE A 114 -25.71 4.70 -15.03
#